data_AF-A0A3N5J1F3-F1
#
_entry.id   AF-A0A3N5J1F3-F1
#
_cell.length_a   1.000
_cell.length_b   1.000
_cell.length_c   1.000
_cell.angle_alpha   90.00
_cell.angle_beta   90.00
_cell.angle_gamma   90.00
#
_symmetry.space_group_name_H-M   'P 1'
#
loop_
_entity.id
_entity.type
_entity.pdbx_description
1 polymer ?
#
loop_
_entity_poly.entity_id
_entity_poly.type
_entity_poly.pdbx_seq_one_letter_code
_entity_poly.pdbx_strand_id
1 'polypeptide(L)'
;MIKGKNLQNAVVLVEDPELTFTILENRNDLIRLVAVAGPHTVMGQYSLEIRIQEVSFQFKEYSITVQPWQPFREFIAFNVTSCGDLPPEECFTGSGKHHAIETHDAITVRLSPDKIGPEFGRQKVYIHGMLTDSSNTIRAEAFDSRMITVEPGEGVITWRWRVRDRIRAGDRIEISLRNPGNQNRITEYFVVVPHWSEAFHGSTSFVLFKLPIGSSAQKTQILNSIGLGISYQPFLKKRFFECDASFIVGNAKTEQNDMMVEVNFGLSAIFWQYLQVGVGSNLTGTAFSRAFMFVGTRFKLPISF
;
A
#
# COMPACT_ATOMS: atom_id res chain seq x y z
N MET A 1 -25.23 34.58 1.94
CA MET A 1 -25.52 35.72 1.04
C MET A 1 -26.37 36.69 1.83
N ILE A 2 -26.00 37.97 1.89
CA ILE A 2 -26.69 38.97 2.71
C ILE A 2 -27.26 40.04 1.78
N LYS A 3 -28.57 40.29 1.88
CA LYS A 3 -29.29 41.29 1.06
C LYS A 3 -29.82 42.40 1.96
N GLY A 4 -29.74 43.65 1.49
CA GLY A 4 -30.12 44.82 2.27
C GLY A 4 -30.09 46.10 1.45
N LYS A 5 -30.24 47.27 2.07
CA LYS A 5 -30.02 48.57 1.42
C LYS A 5 -28.78 49.22 2.04
N ASN A 6 -28.03 49.99 1.24
CA ASN A 6 -26.82 50.72 1.65
C ASN A 6 -25.67 49.82 2.17
N LEU A 7 -25.55 48.61 1.63
CA LEU A 7 -24.53 47.64 2.03
C LEU A 7 -23.11 47.96 1.52
N GLN A 8 -22.98 48.93 0.60
CA GLN A 8 -21.68 49.35 0.05
C GLN A 8 -20.68 49.84 1.12
N ASN A 9 -21.17 50.33 2.26
CA ASN A 9 -20.35 50.81 3.39
C ASN A 9 -20.31 49.82 4.56
N ALA A 10 -20.78 48.60 4.35
CA ALA A 10 -20.83 47.57 5.38
C ALA A 10 -19.48 46.89 5.54
N VAL A 11 -19.04 46.74 6.78
CA VAL A 11 -17.93 45.89 7.18
C VAL A 11 -18.51 44.68 7.89
N VAL A 12 -18.24 43.48 7.36
CA VAL A 12 -18.59 42.23 8.04
C VAL A 12 -17.47 41.90 9.01
N LEU A 13 -17.82 41.69 10.27
CA LEU A 13 -16.92 41.34 11.36
C LEU A 13 -17.32 40.00 11.94
N VAL A 14 -16.31 39.23 12.30
CA VAL A 14 -16.47 37.95 13.00
C VAL A 14 -15.55 37.97 14.20
N GLU A 15 -16.13 37.72 15.36
CA GLU A 15 -15.41 37.62 16.63
C GLU A 15 -14.80 36.22 16.81
N ASP A 16 -14.12 35.71 15.78
CA ASP A 16 -13.34 34.48 15.85
C ASP A 16 -12.07 34.62 14.98
N PRO A 17 -10.86 34.49 15.56
CA PRO A 17 -9.61 34.66 14.83
C PRO A 17 -9.33 33.57 13.79
N GLU A 18 -10.04 32.44 13.86
CA GLU A 18 -9.82 31.29 13.00
C GLU A 18 -10.91 31.11 11.94
N LEU A 19 -12.07 31.75 12.08
CA LEU A 19 -13.09 31.80 11.05
C LEU A 19 -13.09 33.17 10.36
N THR A 20 -12.46 33.22 9.18
CA THR A 20 -12.41 34.46 8.38
C THR A 20 -13.40 34.44 7.23
N PHE A 21 -13.77 35.62 6.72
CA PHE A 21 -14.67 35.75 5.57
C PHE A 21 -13.99 36.47 4.44
N THR A 22 -13.99 35.85 3.25
CA THR A 22 -13.57 36.50 2.02
C THR A 22 -14.80 37.06 1.32
N ILE A 23 -14.81 38.37 1.09
CA ILE A 23 -15.87 39.04 0.32
C ILE A 23 -15.62 38.74 -1.16
N LEU A 24 -16.56 38.02 -1.78
CA LEU A 24 -16.54 37.76 -3.22
C LEU A 24 -17.22 38.86 -4.02
N GLU A 25 -18.20 39.52 -3.42
CA GLU A 25 -19.00 40.56 -4.06
C GLU A 25 -19.54 41.51 -2.99
N ASN A 26 -19.36 42.82 -3.20
CA ASN A 26 -19.94 43.86 -2.35
C ASN A 26 -20.57 44.93 -3.24
N ARG A 27 -21.90 44.95 -3.23
CA ARG A 27 -22.75 45.90 -3.95
C ARG A 27 -23.64 46.64 -2.95
N ASN A 28 -24.24 47.72 -3.41
CA ASN A 28 -25.09 48.56 -2.58
C ASN A 28 -26.28 47.80 -1.94
N ASP A 29 -26.68 46.68 -2.55
CA ASP A 29 -27.81 45.84 -2.13
C ASP A 29 -27.42 44.41 -1.70
N LEU A 30 -26.17 44.00 -1.90
CA LEU A 30 -25.75 42.61 -1.78
C LEU A 30 -24.31 42.46 -1.30
N ILE A 31 -24.10 41.58 -0.33
CA ILE A 31 -22.78 41.06 0.03
C ILE A 31 -22.75 39.54 -0.13
N ARG A 32 -21.82 39.04 -0.96
CA ARG A 32 -21.48 37.62 -1.05
C ARG A 32 -20.14 37.38 -0.37
N LEU A 33 -20.15 36.41 0.53
CA LEU A 33 -19.03 36.04 1.37
C LEU A 33 -18.80 34.54 1.25
N VAL A 34 -17.57 34.10 1.42
CA VAL A 34 -17.24 32.70 1.71
C VAL A 34 -16.53 32.63 3.06
N ALA A 35 -17.01 31.74 3.91
CA ALA A 35 -16.34 31.39 5.16
C ALA A 35 -15.09 30.58 4.86
N VAL A 36 -13.97 30.96 5.47
CA VAL A 36 -12.69 30.26 5.42
C VAL A 36 -12.32 29.91 6.86
N ALA A 37 -12.45 28.63 7.18
CA ALA A 37 -12.09 28.08 8.48
C ALA A 37 -10.60 27.74 8.54
N GLY A 38 -9.96 28.09 9.66
CA GLY A 38 -8.60 27.78 10.02
C GLY A 38 -8.43 26.41 10.67
N PRO A 39 -7.20 26.06 11.11
CA PRO A 39 -6.85 24.76 11.68
C PRO A 39 -7.59 24.32 12.93
N HIS A 40 -7.95 25.25 13.81
CA HIS A 40 -8.53 24.97 15.12
C HIS A 40 -9.95 25.53 15.25
N THR A 41 -10.62 25.88 14.13
CA THR A 41 -12.03 26.26 14.13
C THR A 41 -12.87 25.14 14.74
N VAL A 42 -13.67 25.51 15.74
CA VAL A 42 -14.55 24.60 16.49
C VAL A 42 -15.91 24.49 15.78
N MET A 43 -16.63 23.41 16.04
CA MET A 43 -17.99 23.25 15.53
C MET A 43 -18.94 24.12 16.35
N GLY A 44 -19.87 24.80 15.69
CA GLY A 44 -20.83 25.64 16.39
C GLY A 44 -21.50 26.66 15.51
N GLN A 45 -22.30 27.51 16.16
CA GLN A 45 -22.89 28.68 15.55
C GLN A 45 -22.01 29.89 15.83
N TYR A 46 -21.61 30.56 14.74
CA TYR A 46 -20.84 31.78 14.77
C TYR A 46 -21.75 32.95 14.40
N SER A 47 -21.82 33.92 15.29
CA SER A 47 -22.56 35.16 15.07
C SER A 47 -21.81 36.03 14.06
N LEU A 48 -22.53 36.49 13.04
CA LEU A 48 -22.00 37.50 12.12
C LEU A 48 -22.39 38.89 12.60
N GLU A 49 -21.41 39.79 12.73
CA GLU A 49 -21.68 41.20 12.95
C GLU A 49 -21.48 41.98 11.64
N ILE A 50 -22.38 42.93 11.35
CA ILE A 50 -22.20 43.86 10.23
C ILE A 50 -22.25 45.28 10.78
N ARG A 51 -21.21 46.07 10.50
CA ARG A 51 -21.15 47.48 10.87
C ARG A 51 -21.28 48.36 9.62
N ILE A 52 -22.20 49.32 9.62
CA ILE A 52 -22.37 50.30 8.54
C ILE A 52 -22.21 51.68 9.15
N GLN A 53 -21.20 52.45 8.74
CA GLN A 53 -20.97 53.87 9.14
C GLN A 53 -21.35 54.18 10.60
N GLU A 54 -20.73 53.48 11.55
CA GLU A 54 -20.91 53.70 13.00
C GLU A 54 -22.28 53.32 13.58
N VAL A 55 -23.15 52.66 12.80
CA VAL A 55 -24.36 52.00 13.30
C VAL A 55 -24.13 50.49 13.39
N SER A 56 -24.11 49.97 14.62
CA SER A 56 -24.04 48.53 14.88
C SER A 56 -25.40 47.88 14.66
N PHE A 57 -25.50 47.04 13.63
CA PHE A 57 -26.65 46.16 13.44
C PHE A 57 -26.21 44.71 13.73
N GLN A 58 -26.57 44.23 14.91
CA GLN A 58 -26.43 42.82 15.24
C GLN A 58 -27.67 42.09 14.71
N PHE A 59 -27.53 41.44 13.56
CA PHE A 59 -28.61 40.61 13.04
C PHE A 59 -28.69 39.33 13.87
N LYS A 60 -29.67 39.23 14.76
CA LYS A 60 -29.94 37.99 15.53
C LYS A 60 -30.20 36.77 14.64
N GLU A 61 -30.53 36.98 13.36
CA GLU A 61 -30.96 35.94 12.42
C GLU A 61 -29.87 35.43 11.47
N TYR A 62 -28.69 36.07 11.39
CA TYR A 62 -27.61 35.61 10.51
C TYR A 62 -26.51 34.90 11.31
N SER A 63 -26.76 33.65 11.69
CA SER A 63 -25.72 32.75 12.20
C SER A 63 -25.14 31.89 11.07
N ILE A 64 -23.86 31.57 11.16
CA ILE A 64 -23.24 30.55 10.33
C ILE A 64 -22.99 29.33 11.19
N THR A 65 -23.51 28.19 10.73
CA THR A 65 -23.26 26.90 11.37
C THR A 65 -22.08 26.24 10.68
N VAL A 66 -21.01 25.99 11.43
CA VAL A 66 -19.87 25.18 10.97
C VAL A 66 -20.18 23.73 11.29
N GLN A 67 -20.30 22.91 10.24
CA GLN A 67 -20.61 21.48 10.37
C GLN A 67 -19.36 20.66 10.69
N PRO A 68 -19.51 19.50 11.37
CA PRO A 68 -18.43 18.55 11.57
C PRO A 68 -17.86 18.02 10.25
N TRP A 69 -16.55 17.74 10.25
CA TRP A 69 -16.00 16.81 9.26
C TRP A 69 -16.40 15.39 9.63
N GLN A 70 -16.92 14.64 8.67
CA GLN A 70 -17.17 13.23 8.86
C GLN A 70 -15.83 12.46 8.86
N PRO A 71 -15.66 11.45 9.72
CA PRO A 71 -14.47 10.59 9.69
C PRO A 71 -14.27 9.94 8.32
N PHE A 72 -13.05 10.01 7.76
CA PHE A 72 -12.78 9.49 6.41
C PHE A 72 -13.13 8.01 6.24
N ARG A 73 -12.91 7.19 7.26
CA ARG A 73 -13.23 5.75 7.24
C ARG A 73 -14.69 5.42 6.90
N GLU A 74 -15.61 6.38 7.04
CA GLU A 74 -17.03 6.16 6.82
C GLU A 74 -17.44 6.35 5.36
N PHE A 75 -16.71 7.18 4.61
CA PHE A 75 -17.06 7.52 3.22
C PHE A 75 -15.91 7.43 2.22
N ILE A 76 -14.68 7.13 2.67
CA ILE A 76 -13.50 6.95 1.83
C ILE A 76 -13.01 5.51 1.91
N ALA A 77 -12.67 4.93 0.76
CA ALA A 77 -12.03 3.63 0.64
C ALA A 77 -10.77 3.71 -0.24
N PHE A 78 -9.79 2.87 0.05
CA PHE A 78 -8.63 2.67 -0.81
C PHE A 78 -8.85 1.41 -1.64
N ASN A 79 -8.74 1.54 -2.95
CA ASN A 79 -8.82 0.44 -3.90
C ASN A 79 -7.46 0.21 -4.53
N VAL A 80 -6.98 -1.04 -4.53
CA VAL A 80 -5.78 -1.46 -5.24
C VAL A 80 -6.20 -2.42 -6.34
N THR A 81 -5.57 -2.32 -7.52
CA THR A 81 -6.02 -3.09 -8.70
C THR A 81 -5.96 -4.61 -8.48
N SER A 82 -4.92 -5.12 -7.83
CA SER A 82 -4.74 -6.55 -7.55
C SER A 82 -5.68 -7.10 -6.47
N CYS A 83 -6.00 -6.34 -5.42
CA CYS A 83 -6.76 -6.84 -4.27
C CYS A 83 -8.15 -6.21 -4.06
N GLY A 84 -8.53 -5.23 -4.87
CA GLY A 84 -9.82 -4.55 -4.78
C GLY A 84 -9.87 -3.50 -3.67
N ASP A 85 -11.07 -3.30 -3.10
CA ASP A 85 -11.26 -2.36 -2.00
C ASP A 85 -10.66 -2.92 -0.70
N LEU A 86 -9.75 -2.18 -0.09
CA LEU A 86 -9.13 -2.53 1.17
C LEU A 86 -10.15 -2.40 2.32
N PRO A 87 -10.17 -3.35 3.28
CA PRO A 87 -11.09 -3.29 4.41
C PRO A 87 -10.86 -2.06 5.29
N PRO A 88 -11.92 -1.39 5.78
CA PRO A 88 -11.79 -0.26 6.69
C PRO A 88 -11.05 -0.58 8.01
N GLU A 89 -11.01 -1.84 8.42
CA GLU A 89 -10.29 -2.31 9.62
C GLU A 89 -8.76 -2.43 9.40
N GLU A 90 -8.35 -2.54 8.14
CA GLU A 90 -6.96 -2.60 7.71
C GLU A 90 -6.43 -1.22 7.31
N CYS A 91 -7.33 -0.33 6.86
CA CYS A 91 -7.04 1.07 6.60
C CYS A 91 -7.26 1.94 7.84
N PHE A 92 -6.75 3.17 7.80
CA PHE A 92 -6.97 4.23 8.78
C PHE A 92 -6.45 3.91 10.19
N THR A 93 -5.55 2.94 10.34
CA THR A 93 -5.03 2.48 11.65
C THR A 93 -3.81 3.26 12.16
N GLY A 94 -3.34 4.27 11.44
CA GLY A 94 -2.18 5.07 11.81
C GLY A 94 -0.84 4.42 11.43
N SER A 95 0.27 5.00 11.92
CA SER A 95 1.62 4.62 11.52
C SER A 95 1.98 3.21 12.01
N GLY A 96 2.18 2.27 11.07
CA GLY A 96 2.77 0.95 11.36
C GLY A 96 2.18 -0.20 10.56
N LYS A 97 1.00 -0.05 9.94
CA LYS A 97 0.49 -1.01 8.96
C LYS A 97 0.92 -0.60 7.55
N HIS A 98 1.34 -1.60 6.78
CA HIS A 98 1.76 -1.45 5.39
C HIS A 98 0.96 -2.42 4.53
N HIS A 99 0.41 -1.90 3.44
CA HIS A 99 -0.29 -2.68 2.43
C HIS A 99 0.72 -3.13 1.37
N ALA A 100 0.88 -4.43 1.15
CA ALA A 100 1.75 -4.93 0.09
C ALA A 100 1.05 -4.75 -1.27
N ILE A 101 1.76 -4.18 -2.24
CA ILE A 101 1.23 -3.95 -3.61
C ILE A 101 2.29 -4.32 -4.65
N GLU A 102 1.85 -4.67 -5.85
CA GLU A 102 2.76 -4.97 -6.96
C GLU A 102 3.17 -3.71 -7.72
N THR A 103 4.26 -3.78 -8.49
CA THR A 103 4.81 -2.64 -9.24
C THR A 103 3.85 -2.03 -10.27
N HIS A 104 2.88 -2.81 -10.74
CA HIS A 104 1.88 -2.42 -11.74
C HIS A 104 0.51 -2.11 -11.12
N ASP A 105 0.38 -2.23 -9.79
CA ASP A 105 -0.86 -1.89 -9.12
C ASP A 105 -1.13 -0.40 -9.18
N ALA A 106 -2.41 -0.07 -9.41
CA ALA A 106 -2.88 1.28 -9.20
C ALA A 106 -3.61 1.39 -7.87
N ILE A 107 -3.26 2.43 -7.12
CA ILE A 107 -3.95 2.80 -5.88
C ILE A 107 -4.96 3.90 -6.23
N THR A 108 -6.21 3.69 -5.89
CA THR A 108 -7.32 4.61 -6.13
C THR A 108 -8.02 4.93 -4.82
N VAL A 109 -8.09 6.21 -4.45
CA VAL A 109 -8.90 6.71 -3.35
C VAL A 109 -10.32 6.93 -3.89
N ARG A 110 -11.30 6.24 -3.33
CA ARG A 110 -12.72 6.33 -3.69
C ARG A 110 -13.46 7.06 -2.59
N LEU A 111 -14.07 8.19 -2.91
CA LEU A 111 -14.96 8.95 -2.05
C LEU A 111 -16.40 8.58 -2.44
N SER A 112 -17.21 8.19 -1.47
CA SER A 112 -18.60 7.74 -1.63
C SER A 112 -19.51 8.77 -0.95
N PRO A 113 -19.91 9.86 -1.65
CA PRO A 113 -20.66 10.95 -1.03
C PRO A 113 -22.06 10.55 -0.57
N ASP A 114 -22.59 9.45 -1.07
CA ASP A 114 -23.82 8.79 -0.61
C ASP A 114 -23.75 8.29 0.84
N LYS A 115 -22.54 8.05 1.35
CA LYS A 115 -22.30 7.68 2.76
C LYS A 115 -22.15 8.88 3.68
N ILE A 116 -22.17 10.09 3.14
CA ILE A 116 -22.05 11.31 3.95
C ILE A 116 -23.41 11.63 4.57
N GLY A 117 -23.45 11.67 5.91
CA GLY A 117 -24.68 12.02 6.63
C GLY A 117 -25.10 13.47 6.36
N PRO A 118 -26.40 13.76 6.23
CA PRO A 118 -26.90 15.12 5.96
C PRO A 118 -26.45 16.15 7.01
N GLU A 119 -26.18 15.71 8.24
CA GLU A 119 -25.68 16.52 9.36
C GLU A 119 -24.27 17.06 9.16
N PHE A 120 -23.42 16.35 8.40
CA PHE A 120 -22.04 16.73 8.11
C PHE A 120 -21.96 17.73 6.94
N GLY A 121 -22.94 17.68 6.04
CA GLY A 121 -22.98 18.50 4.84
C GLY A 121 -21.75 18.36 3.95
N ARG A 122 -21.35 19.45 3.28
CA ARG A 122 -20.28 19.43 2.27
C ARG A 122 -18.92 19.13 2.91
N GLN A 123 -18.25 18.09 2.41
CA GLN A 123 -16.90 17.72 2.86
C GLN A 123 -15.82 18.24 1.89
N LYS A 124 -14.63 18.51 2.42
CA LYS A 124 -13.44 18.87 1.63
C LYS A 124 -12.26 18.00 2.03
N VAL A 125 -11.66 17.32 1.07
CA VAL A 125 -10.58 16.34 1.30
C VAL A 125 -9.37 16.72 0.46
N TYR A 126 -8.25 17.02 1.12
CA TYR A 126 -6.96 17.19 0.47
C TYR A 126 -6.34 15.81 0.34
N ILE A 127 -6.00 15.43 -0.88
CA ILE A 127 -5.33 14.17 -1.15
C ILE A 127 -3.94 14.49 -1.69
N HIS A 128 -2.93 13.89 -1.07
CA HIS A 128 -1.53 14.00 -1.47
C HIS A 128 -0.89 12.63 -1.36
N GLY A 129 0.05 12.32 -2.24
CA GLY A 129 0.87 11.13 -2.06
C GLY A 129 2.35 11.36 -2.36
N MET A 130 3.18 10.47 -1.85
CA MET A 130 4.62 10.56 -1.91
C MET A 130 5.22 9.17 -2.16
N LEU A 131 6.24 9.11 -3.01
CA LEU A 131 7.05 7.93 -3.25
C LEU A 131 8.38 8.10 -2.51
N THR A 132 8.68 7.19 -1.60
CA THR A 132 9.96 7.11 -0.91
C THR A 132 10.68 5.80 -1.24
N ASP A 133 12.02 5.81 -1.18
CA ASP A 133 12.81 4.59 -1.27
C ASP A 133 12.88 3.85 0.09
N SER A 134 13.60 2.73 0.12
CA SER A 134 13.82 1.95 1.35
C SER A 134 14.60 2.70 2.44
N SER A 135 15.28 3.79 2.08
CA SER A 135 16.04 4.67 2.98
C SER A 135 15.22 5.88 3.43
N ASN A 136 13.92 5.91 3.12
CA ASN A 136 13.01 7.04 3.35
C ASN A 136 13.39 8.32 2.59
N THR A 137 14.17 8.22 1.52
CA THR A 137 14.45 9.36 0.63
C THR A 137 13.24 9.59 -0.26
N ILE A 138 12.75 10.84 -0.32
CA ILE A 138 11.68 11.21 -1.23
C ILE A 138 12.19 11.13 -2.66
N ARG A 139 11.56 10.28 -3.46
CA ARG A 139 11.85 10.13 -4.89
C ARG A 139 10.93 10.97 -5.74
N ALA A 140 9.65 11.02 -5.40
CA ALA A 140 8.66 11.79 -6.15
C ALA A 140 7.40 12.08 -5.32
N GLU A 141 6.62 13.07 -5.77
CA GLU A 141 5.31 13.40 -5.23
C GLU A 141 4.21 13.09 -6.26
N ALA A 142 2.96 12.94 -5.80
CA ALA A 142 1.80 12.78 -6.68
C ALA A 142 1.70 13.94 -7.65
N PHE A 143 1.44 13.62 -8.92
CA PHE A 143 1.27 14.65 -9.96
C PHE A 143 0.04 15.54 -9.71
N ASP A 144 -1.02 15.00 -9.12
CA ASP A 144 -2.35 15.62 -9.05
C ASP A 144 -2.87 15.78 -7.62
N SER A 145 -1.96 16.13 -6.69
CA SER A 145 -2.35 16.51 -5.33
C SER A 145 -3.32 17.70 -5.38
N ARG A 146 -4.53 17.51 -4.82
CA ARG A 146 -5.61 18.51 -4.95
C ARG A 146 -6.61 18.46 -3.81
N MET A 147 -7.32 19.56 -3.65
CA MET A 147 -8.52 19.64 -2.83
C MET A 147 -9.73 19.13 -3.62
N ILE A 148 -10.39 18.09 -3.11
CA ILE A 148 -11.66 17.59 -3.65
C ILE A 148 -12.78 18.05 -2.71
N THR A 149 -13.83 18.63 -3.28
CA THR A 149 -15.07 18.96 -2.55
C THR A 149 -16.11 17.92 -2.93
N VAL A 150 -16.82 17.38 -1.94
CA VAL A 150 -17.91 16.41 -2.11
C VAL A 150 -19.14 16.87 -1.36
N GLU A 151 -20.30 16.73 -1.98
CA GLU A 151 -21.60 16.99 -1.38
C GLU A 151 -22.39 15.69 -1.14
N PRO A 152 -23.19 15.61 -0.05
CA PRO A 152 -24.03 14.44 0.19
C PRO A 152 -24.92 14.13 -1.02
N GLY A 153 -24.92 12.87 -1.44
CA GLY A 153 -25.72 12.40 -2.58
C GLY A 153 -25.11 12.62 -3.96
N GLU A 154 -23.91 13.19 -4.06
CA GLU A 154 -23.14 13.16 -5.32
C GLU A 154 -22.68 11.74 -5.68
N GLY A 155 -22.36 11.54 -6.95
CA GLY A 155 -21.79 10.28 -7.43
C GLY A 155 -20.38 10.02 -6.87
N VAL A 156 -19.96 8.76 -6.90
CA VAL A 156 -18.63 8.34 -6.43
C VAL A 156 -17.54 9.13 -7.16
N ILE A 157 -16.64 9.74 -6.38
CA ILE A 157 -15.49 10.47 -6.90
C ILE A 157 -14.23 9.65 -6.65
N THR A 158 -13.39 9.51 -7.67
CA THR A 158 -12.11 8.79 -7.56
C THR A 158 -10.93 9.70 -7.77
N TRP A 159 -9.87 9.48 -6.99
CA TRP A 159 -8.54 10.01 -7.22
C TRP A 159 -7.57 8.84 -7.34
N ARG A 160 -6.72 8.83 -8.36
CA ARG A 160 -5.81 7.70 -8.62
C ARG A 160 -4.37 8.17 -8.44
N TRP A 161 -3.64 7.47 -7.59
CA TRP A 161 -2.21 7.66 -7.41
C TRP A 161 -1.49 7.54 -8.75
N ARG A 162 -0.74 8.58 -9.11
CA ARG A 162 0.07 8.64 -10.32
C ARG A 162 1.37 9.37 -10.03
N VAL A 163 2.47 8.76 -10.44
CA VAL A 163 3.81 9.31 -10.32
C VAL A 163 4.54 9.16 -11.65
N ARG A 164 5.41 10.12 -11.99
CA ARG A 164 6.21 10.04 -13.23
C ARG A 164 7.34 9.03 -13.13
N ASP A 165 7.84 8.83 -11.91
CA ASP A 165 8.94 7.92 -11.63
C ASP A 165 8.53 6.47 -11.77
N ARG A 166 9.45 5.66 -12.29
CA ARG A 166 9.28 4.21 -12.28
C ARG A 166 9.30 3.71 -10.84
N ILE A 167 8.22 3.05 -10.47
CA ILE A 167 8.05 2.34 -9.20
C ILE A 167 8.92 1.07 -9.21
N ARG A 168 9.63 0.81 -8.13
CA ARG A 168 10.56 -0.32 -7.95
C ARG A 168 10.17 -1.12 -6.72
N ALA A 169 10.52 -2.40 -6.71
CA ALA A 169 10.41 -3.22 -5.51
C ALA A 169 11.21 -2.61 -4.36
N GLY A 170 10.59 -2.56 -3.18
CA GLY A 170 11.13 -1.92 -1.98
C GLY A 170 10.79 -0.43 -1.83
N ASP A 171 10.24 0.22 -2.87
CA ASP A 171 9.68 1.55 -2.74
C ASP A 171 8.47 1.55 -1.79
N ARG A 172 8.22 2.70 -1.18
CA ARG A 172 7.10 2.97 -0.30
C ARG A 172 6.27 4.10 -0.89
N ILE A 173 4.95 3.92 -0.89
CA ILE A 173 4.00 4.94 -1.29
C ILE A 173 3.21 5.36 -0.07
N GLU A 174 3.20 6.66 0.21
CA GLU A 174 2.44 7.25 1.29
C GLU A 174 1.30 8.05 0.68
N ILE A 175 0.06 7.83 1.12
CA ILE A 175 -1.10 8.65 0.70
C ILE A 175 -1.70 9.29 1.94
N SER A 176 -1.69 10.62 1.97
CA SER A 176 -2.22 11.43 3.06
C SER A 176 -3.54 12.08 2.66
N LEU A 177 -4.53 11.95 3.54
CA LEU A 177 -5.82 12.61 3.49
C LEU A 177 -5.92 13.61 4.63
N ARG A 178 -6.46 14.80 4.38
CA ARG A 178 -6.75 15.78 5.45
C ARG A 178 -7.88 16.73 5.06
N ASN A 179 -8.65 17.18 6.04
CA ASN A 179 -9.57 18.30 5.85
C ASN A 179 -8.80 19.64 5.88
N PRO A 180 -9.42 20.75 5.44
CA PRO A 180 -8.88 22.09 5.64
C PRO A 180 -8.40 22.32 7.06
N GLY A 181 -7.34 23.10 7.22
CA GLY A 181 -6.77 23.31 8.55
C GLY A 181 -6.02 22.10 9.13
N ASN A 182 -5.74 21.07 8.32
CA ASN A 182 -5.05 19.85 8.75
C ASN A 182 -5.81 19.03 9.80
N GLN A 183 -7.14 19.20 9.85
CA GLN A 183 -8.03 18.39 10.68
C GLN A 183 -8.23 16.99 10.06
N ASN A 184 -8.59 16.01 10.90
CA ASN A 184 -8.89 14.62 10.49
C ASN A 184 -7.80 13.97 9.62
N ARG A 185 -6.52 14.30 9.88
CA ARG A 185 -5.41 13.84 9.04
C ARG A 185 -5.20 12.34 9.19
N ILE A 186 -5.10 11.64 8.06
CA ILE A 186 -4.75 10.22 8.00
C ILE A 186 -3.68 10.00 6.93
N THR A 187 -2.75 9.08 7.17
CA THR A 187 -1.74 8.65 6.20
C THR A 187 -1.75 7.13 6.09
N GLU A 188 -1.93 6.64 4.87
CA GLU A 188 -1.83 5.23 4.52
C GLU A 188 -0.48 4.93 3.86
N TYR A 189 0.05 3.74 4.13
CA TYR A 189 1.35 3.30 3.63
C TYR A 189 1.22 2.03 2.81
N PHE A 190 1.83 2.05 1.63
CA PHE A 190 1.90 0.92 0.71
C PHE A 190 3.37 0.58 0.47
N VAL A 191 3.70 -0.71 0.46
CA VAL A 191 5.06 -1.20 0.19
C VAL A 191 5.01 -1.99 -1.10
N VAL A 192 5.85 -1.59 -2.04
CA VAL A 192 5.93 -2.23 -3.35
C VAL A 192 6.74 -3.51 -3.21
N VAL A 193 6.08 -4.64 -3.42
CA VAL A 193 6.71 -5.96 -3.46
C VAL A 193 7.04 -6.35 -4.90
N PRO A 194 8.12 -7.12 -5.12
CA PRO A 194 8.37 -7.75 -6.42
C PRO A 194 7.15 -8.57 -6.84
N HIS A 195 6.90 -8.68 -8.14
CA HIS A 195 5.86 -9.58 -8.63
C HIS A 195 6.23 -11.03 -8.27
N TRP A 196 5.25 -11.90 -8.02
CA TRP A 196 5.51 -13.29 -7.61
C TRP A 196 6.46 -14.03 -8.57
N SER A 197 6.41 -13.73 -9.88
CA SER A 197 7.32 -14.31 -10.88
C SER A 197 8.77 -13.90 -10.69
N GLU A 198 9.03 -12.70 -10.17
CA GLU A 198 10.38 -12.19 -9.86
C GLU A 198 10.97 -12.86 -8.61
N ALA A 199 10.15 -13.54 -7.80
CA ALA A 199 10.59 -14.33 -6.66
C ALA A 199 11.12 -15.73 -7.04
N PHE A 200 11.04 -16.10 -8.32
CA PHE A 200 11.60 -17.35 -8.84
C PHE A 200 13.00 -17.11 -9.41
N HIS A 201 13.93 -17.98 -9.02
CA HIS A 201 15.29 -17.96 -9.54
C HIS A 201 15.73 -19.36 -9.95
N GLY A 202 16.42 -19.45 -11.10
CA GLY A 202 17.16 -20.64 -11.45
C GLY A 202 18.24 -20.91 -10.40
N SER A 203 18.29 -22.14 -9.92
CA SER A 203 19.27 -22.60 -8.95
C SER A 203 20.04 -23.78 -9.53
N THR A 204 21.31 -23.88 -9.17
CA THR A 204 22.10 -25.09 -9.36
C THR A 204 22.60 -25.53 -8.01
N SER A 205 22.54 -26.83 -7.75
CA SER A 205 23.05 -27.39 -6.51
C SER A 205 23.97 -28.56 -6.76
N PHE A 206 24.89 -28.77 -5.84
CA PHE A 206 25.66 -30.01 -5.77
C PHE A 206 25.07 -30.82 -4.63
N VAL A 207 24.42 -31.92 -4.97
CA VAL A 207 23.93 -32.85 -3.97
C VAL A 207 25.11 -33.70 -3.52
N LEU A 208 25.50 -33.53 -2.26
CA LEU A 208 26.69 -34.16 -1.67
C LEU A 208 26.34 -35.55 -1.13
N PHE A 209 25.15 -35.71 -0.58
CA PHE A 209 24.71 -36.94 0.06
C PHE A 209 23.25 -37.24 -0.27
N LYS A 210 22.97 -38.50 -0.64
CA LYS A 210 21.61 -39.07 -0.56
C LYS A 210 21.54 -40.01 0.63
N LEU A 211 20.55 -39.78 1.48
CA LEU A 211 20.23 -40.58 2.66
C LEU A 211 18.92 -41.34 2.38
N PRO A 212 18.92 -42.67 2.48
CA PRO A 212 17.70 -43.45 2.34
C PRO A 212 16.71 -43.14 3.46
N ILE A 213 15.42 -43.12 3.12
CA ILE A 213 14.34 -43.06 4.12
C ILE A 213 13.85 -44.51 4.32
N GLY A 214 14.40 -45.23 5.30
CA GLY A 214 14.10 -46.65 5.54
C GLY A 214 15.14 -47.40 6.36
N SER A 215 14.88 -48.69 6.64
CA SER A 215 15.64 -49.51 7.61
C SER A 215 17.14 -49.64 7.31
N SER A 216 17.88 -49.90 8.40
CA SER A 216 19.33 -49.81 8.65
C SER A 216 20.31 -50.55 7.71
N ALA A 217 19.84 -51.11 6.59
CA ALA A 217 20.68 -51.85 5.64
C ALA A 217 21.18 -50.99 4.46
N GLN A 218 20.61 -49.82 4.22
CA GLN A 218 20.98 -48.98 3.07
C GLN A 218 22.08 -47.97 3.45
N LYS A 219 23.23 -48.07 2.79
CA LYS A 219 24.38 -47.17 3.01
C LYS A 219 24.13 -45.80 2.36
N THR A 220 24.50 -44.73 3.06
CA THR A 220 24.62 -43.38 2.50
C THR A 220 25.46 -43.42 1.24
N GLN A 221 24.92 -42.92 0.12
CA GLN A 221 25.67 -42.82 -1.13
C GLN A 221 26.17 -41.39 -1.30
N ILE A 222 27.49 -41.26 -1.48
CA ILE A 222 28.12 -40.03 -1.95
C ILE A 222 27.95 -40.05 -3.47
N LEU A 223 27.21 -39.08 -4.00
CA LEU A 223 26.98 -38.98 -5.43
C LEU A 223 27.72 -37.77 -5.99
N ASN A 224 28.30 -37.96 -7.18
CA ASN A 224 28.64 -36.84 -8.05
C ASN A 224 27.35 -36.45 -8.78
N SER A 225 26.49 -35.68 -8.11
CA SER A 225 25.19 -35.27 -8.63
C SER A 225 25.03 -33.75 -8.67
N ILE A 226 24.45 -33.27 -9.77
CA ILE A 226 24.11 -31.88 -10.00
C ILE A 226 22.59 -31.76 -9.98
N GLY A 227 22.08 -30.88 -9.12
CA GLY A 227 20.69 -30.45 -9.10
C GLY A 227 20.51 -29.21 -9.96
N LEU A 228 19.50 -29.20 -10.82
CA LEU A 228 19.00 -28.02 -11.51
C LEU A 228 17.60 -27.74 -10.97
N GLY A 229 17.41 -26.57 -10.37
CA GLY A 229 16.18 -26.25 -9.65
C GLY A 229 15.63 -24.88 -9.98
N ILE A 230 14.38 -24.71 -9.57
CA ILE A 230 13.69 -23.44 -9.52
C ILE A 230 13.43 -23.16 -8.04
N SER A 231 14.05 -22.10 -7.53
CA SER A 231 13.89 -21.67 -6.15
C SER A 231 12.85 -20.57 -6.06
N TYR A 232 11.96 -20.69 -5.09
CA TYR A 232 11.02 -19.67 -4.68
C TYR A 232 11.50 -19.02 -3.37
N GLN A 233 11.69 -17.70 -3.41
CA GLN A 233 12.03 -16.90 -2.23
C GLN A 233 10.86 -15.97 -1.87
N PRO A 234 9.98 -16.35 -0.91
CA PRO A 234 8.90 -15.46 -0.48
C PRO A 234 9.50 -14.20 0.19
N PHE A 235 9.06 -13.01 -0.23
CA PHE A 235 9.61 -11.76 0.28
C PHE A 235 9.00 -11.34 1.64
N LEU A 236 9.80 -10.61 2.40
CA LEU A 236 9.66 -10.13 3.79
C LEU A 236 9.94 -11.17 4.92
N LYS A 237 11.09 -10.93 5.58
CA LYS A 237 11.53 -11.36 6.93
C LYS A 237 12.38 -12.63 7.11
N LYS A 238 12.62 -13.48 6.11
CA LYS A 238 13.59 -14.59 6.28
C LYS A 238 14.56 -14.69 5.11
N ARG A 239 15.59 -13.82 5.10
CA ARG A 239 16.82 -14.01 4.28
C ARG A 239 17.49 -15.38 4.48
N PHE A 240 17.07 -16.08 5.55
CA PHE A 240 17.59 -17.36 6.00
C PHE A 240 16.89 -18.57 5.39
N PHE A 241 15.79 -18.40 4.64
CA PHE A 241 14.97 -19.53 4.18
C PHE A 241 14.43 -19.32 2.76
N GLU A 242 14.70 -20.27 1.87
CA GLU A 242 14.09 -20.37 0.54
C GLU A 242 13.56 -21.79 0.30
N CYS A 243 12.53 -21.95 -0.53
CA CYS A 243 12.03 -23.26 -0.95
C CYS A 243 12.48 -23.53 -2.38
N ASP A 244 12.87 -24.75 -2.72
CA ASP A 244 13.38 -25.08 -4.05
C ASP A 244 12.84 -26.43 -4.53
N ALA A 245 12.36 -26.44 -5.78
CA ALA A 245 11.98 -27.64 -6.50
C ALA A 245 13.06 -27.93 -7.54
N SER A 246 13.68 -29.12 -7.45
CA SER A 246 14.87 -29.45 -8.24
C SER A 246 14.75 -30.79 -8.95
N PHE A 247 15.26 -30.82 -10.18
CA PHE A 247 15.63 -32.04 -10.89
C PHE A 247 17.07 -32.37 -10.52
N ILE A 248 17.29 -33.56 -9.95
CA ILE A 248 18.62 -34.00 -9.52
C ILE A 248 19.09 -35.08 -10.50
N VAL A 249 20.16 -34.76 -11.22
CA VAL A 249 20.79 -35.67 -12.19
C VAL A 249 22.16 -36.07 -11.65
N GLY A 250 22.41 -37.37 -11.55
CA GLY A 250 23.67 -37.84 -11.00
C GLY A 250 24.03 -39.25 -11.43
N ASN A 251 25.32 -39.55 -11.40
CA ASN A 251 25.81 -40.90 -11.64
C ASN A 251 25.72 -41.68 -10.34
N ALA A 252 24.94 -42.77 -10.33
CA ALA A 252 24.99 -43.74 -9.26
C ALA A 252 26.06 -44.78 -9.60
N LYS A 253 27.03 -44.97 -8.71
CA LYS A 253 27.98 -46.08 -8.81
C LYS A 253 27.28 -47.31 -8.24
N THR A 254 26.80 -48.20 -9.10
CA THR A 254 26.30 -49.50 -8.66
C THR A 254 27.48 -50.44 -8.41
N GLU A 255 27.31 -51.46 -7.57
CA GLU A 255 28.37 -52.44 -7.25
C GLU A 255 28.81 -53.24 -8.49
N GLN A 256 28.00 -53.20 -9.55
CA GLN A 256 28.37 -53.58 -10.91
C GLN A 256 28.87 -52.32 -11.62
N ASN A 257 30.07 -52.36 -12.20
CA ASN A 257 30.85 -51.23 -12.75
C ASN A 257 30.18 -50.33 -13.82
N ASP A 258 28.86 -50.39 -14.02
CA ASP A 258 28.14 -49.56 -14.96
C ASP A 258 27.73 -48.23 -14.31
N MET A 259 28.21 -47.13 -14.90
CA MET A 259 27.72 -45.79 -14.57
C MET A 259 26.33 -45.61 -15.17
N MET A 260 25.29 -45.72 -14.34
CA MET A 260 23.93 -45.37 -14.72
C MET A 260 23.62 -43.93 -14.29
N VAL A 261 23.08 -43.14 -15.22
CA VAL A 261 22.58 -41.79 -14.93
C VAL A 261 21.19 -41.93 -14.30
N GLU A 262 21.04 -41.45 -13.07
CA GLU A 262 19.75 -41.37 -12.39
C GLU A 262 19.16 -39.96 -12.50
N VAL A 263 17.89 -39.88 -12.88
CA VAL A 263 17.09 -38.66 -12.82
C VAL A 263 16.15 -38.76 -11.62
N ASN A 264 16.15 -37.71 -10.80
CA ASN A 264 15.32 -37.63 -9.61
C ASN A 264 14.60 -36.28 -9.56
N PHE A 265 13.51 -36.20 -8.81
CA PHE A 265 12.81 -34.95 -8.52
C PHE A 265 12.68 -34.76 -7.03
N GLY A 266 12.92 -33.55 -6.52
CA GLY A 266 12.88 -33.27 -5.09
C GLY A 266 12.46 -31.86 -4.71
N LEU A 267 11.94 -31.76 -3.50
CA LEU A 267 11.60 -30.51 -2.83
C LEU A 267 12.59 -30.28 -1.68
N SER A 268 13.00 -29.05 -1.48
CA SER A 268 14.00 -28.72 -0.48
C SER A 268 13.79 -27.36 0.15
N ALA A 269 14.30 -27.23 1.36
CA ALA A 269 14.51 -25.97 2.03
C ALA A 269 15.98 -25.58 1.92
N ILE A 270 16.24 -24.29 1.68
CA ILE A 270 17.57 -23.72 1.59
C ILE A 270 17.77 -22.77 2.76
N PHE A 271 18.80 -23.06 3.54
CA PHE A 271 19.20 -22.29 4.71
C PHE A 271 20.42 -21.43 4.38
N TRP A 272 20.39 -20.18 4.85
CA TRP A 272 21.48 -19.21 4.66
C TRP A 272 21.94 -19.02 3.20
N GLN A 273 21.10 -19.34 2.22
CA GLN A 273 21.41 -19.35 0.77
C GLN A 273 22.43 -20.41 0.32
N TYR A 274 23.03 -21.18 1.22
CA TYR A 274 24.11 -22.13 0.89
C TYR A 274 23.77 -23.58 1.17
N LEU A 275 23.06 -23.88 2.25
CA LEU A 275 22.77 -25.25 2.67
C LEU A 275 21.39 -25.67 2.18
N GLN A 276 21.32 -26.65 1.29
CA GLN A 276 20.08 -27.22 0.80
C GLN A 276 19.82 -28.56 1.49
N VAL A 277 18.63 -28.70 2.07
CA VAL A 277 18.16 -29.96 2.65
C VAL A 277 16.79 -30.27 2.09
N GLY A 278 16.63 -31.44 1.51
CA GLY A 278 15.38 -31.80 0.84
C GLY A 278 15.06 -33.28 0.86
N VAL A 279 13.90 -33.58 0.30
CA VAL A 279 13.41 -34.92 0.03
C VAL A 279 13.17 -35.07 -1.45
N GLY A 280 13.56 -36.20 -2.03
CA GLY A 280 13.38 -36.47 -3.44
C GLY A 280 12.94 -37.90 -3.70
N SER A 281 12.51 -38.15 -4.93
CA SER A 281 12.13 -39.47 -5.42
C SER A 281 12.84 -39.75 -6.75
N ASN A 282 13.16 -41.02 -6.98
CA ASN A 282 13.84 -41.46 -8.20
C ASN A 282 12.81 -41.66 -9.33
N LEU A 283 13.10 -41.12 -10.51
CA LEU A 283 12.24 -41.21 -11.70
C LEU A 283 12.73 -42.26 -12.70
N THR A 284 14.00 -42.69 -12.63
CA THR A 284 14.61 -43.61 -13.59
C THR A 284 15.59 -44.58 -12.89
N GLY A 285 15.09 -45.75 -12.46
CA GLY A 285 15.94 -46.83 -11.96
C GLY A 285 15.25 -47.78 -10.96
N THR A 286 15.61 -49.07 -11.02
CA THR A 286 15.15 -50.11 -10.08
C THR A 286 16.26 -50.46 -9.07
N ALA A 287 16.38 -49.67 -8.00
CA ALA A 287 16.85 -50.09 -6.65
C ALA A 287 16.93 -48.92 -5.64
N PHE A 288 16.01 -47.95 -5.65
CA PHE A 288 15.68 -47.12 -4.48
C PHE A 288 14.20 -46.75 -4.55
N SER A 289 13.36 -47.62 -4.01
CA SER A 289 11.93 -47.37 -3.95
C SER A 289 11.62 -46.24 -2.95
N ARG A 290 11.08 -45.15 -3.50
CA ARG A 290 10.07 -44.23 -2.92
C ARG A 290 10.54 -42.87 -2.43
N ALA A 291 11.57 -42.73 -1.60
CA ALA A 291 12.03 -41.41 -1.21
C ALA A 291 13.45 -41.42 -0.62
N PHE A 292 14.21 -40.35 -0.82
CA PHE A 292 15.50 -40.11 -0.19
C PHE A 292 15.53 -38.69 0.38
N MET A 293 16.26 -38.49 1.47
CA MET A 293 16.69 -37.15 1.86
C MET A 293 17.98 -36.80 1.13
N PHE A 294 18.17 -35.54 0.80
CA PHE A 294 19.43 -35.07 0.25
C PHE A 294 19.91 -33.82 0.98
N VAL A 295 21.23 -33.72 1.08
CA VAL A 295 21.92 -32.53 1.58
C VAL A 295 22.90 -32.08 0.49
N GLY A 296 22.83 -30.81 0.15
CA GLY A 296 23.63 -30.23 -0.91
C GLY A 296 24.01 -28.78 -0.63
N THR A 297 24.85 -28.26 -1.50
CA THR A 297 25.19 -26.84 -1.54
C THR A 297 24.51 -26.17 -2.73
N ARG A 298 24.01 -24.96 -2.54
CA ARG A 298 23.29 -24.20 -3.57
C ARG A 298 24.13 -23.04 -4.08
N PHE A 299 24.07 -22.85 -5.39
CA PHE A 299 24.61 -21.71 -6.12
C PHE A 299 23.46 -21.06 -6.88
N LYS A 300 23.23 -19.76 -6.64
CA LYS A 300 22.31 -18.99 -7.49
C LYS A 300 22.96 -18.81 -8.84
N LEU A 301 22.26 -19.14 -9.92
CA LEU A 301 22.74 -18.82 -11.25
C LEU A 301 22.73 -17.29 -11.41
N PRO A 302 23.75 -16.70 -12.05
CA PRO A 302 23.75 -15.28 -12.35
C PRO A 302 22.50 -14.97 -13.20
N ILE A 303 21.71 -14.00 -12.73
CA ILE A 303 20.57 -13.51 -13.48
C ILE A 303 21.14 -12.71 -14.65
N SER A 304 20.92 -13.19 -15.88
CA SER A 304 21.19 -12.40 -17.08
C SER A 304 20.23 -11.21 -17.11
N PHE A 305 20.78 -10.01 -16.92
CA PHE A 305 20.07 -8.74 -17.10
C PHE A 305 19.80 -8.45 -18.57
#